data_AF-A0A945IWK7-F1
#
_entry.id   AF-A0A945IWK7-F1
#
_cell.length_a   1.000
_cell.length_b   1.000
_cell.length_c   1.000
_cell.angle_alpha   90.00
_cell.angle_beta   90.00
_cell.angle_gamma   90.00
#
_symmetry.space_group_name_H-M   'P 1'
#
loop_
_entity.id
_entity.type
_entity.pdbx_description
1 polymer ?
#
loop_
_entity_poly.entity_id
_entity_poly.type
_entity_poly.pdbx_seq_one_letter_code
_entity_poly.pdbx_strand_id
1 'polypeptide(L)'
;MNSQIASALLAGSLLFVAACGGGSDGDSSATTTTVDPSNVSATTAAPATTAAPATTTTVAMVVEGATVIVANGNIAGGSAGRMSDALALEGFTVGTPVNGTEKVDDSVVYHVDDATAQAVATSLAAKLGGVLVEALPEEPPIEGEFTGDVLLLLGNAQADKSIAELSGASTNVDAIENDGSTVVVANGSGVSGSAGRMTEQLEAAGFTVGTPTNSTAQATESVVYYASDDAKADADVVATAMGGLTVLELPDDVPTDSGTLDGDILVVLGTDEADKSLADLAG
;
A
#
# COMPACT_ATOMS: atom_id res chain seq x y z
N MET A 1 -38.91 24.86 36.77
CA MET A 1 -40.19 24.21 37.10
C MET A 1 -40.73 23.56 35.83
N ASN A 2 -40.94 22.23 35.83
CA ASN A 2 -42.07 21.50 35.20
C ASN A 2 -42.26 21.56 33.65
N SER A 3 -42.89 20.61 32.92
CA SER A 3 -43.37 19.21 33.10
C SER A 3 -44.07 18.78 31.78
N GLN A 4 -44.10 17.55 31.22
CA GLN A 4 -43.52 16.22 31.49
C GLN A 4 -43.12 15.57 30.12
N ILE A 5 -42.16 14.63 30.03
CA ILE A 5 -42.34 13.15 29.96
C ILE A 5 -43.59 12.65 29.21
N ALA A 6 -43.39 11.81 28.17
CA ALA A 6 -44.33 10.79 27.70
C ALA A 6 -43.56 9.63 27.01
N SER A 7 -43.88 8.38 27.33
CA SER A 7 -43.30 7.17 26.74
C SER A 7 -44.40 6.27 26.16
N ALA A 8 -44.09 5.47 25.14
CA ALA A 8 -45.01 4.46 24.61
C ALA A 8 -44.29 3.15 24.22
N LEU A 9 -44.69 2.04 24.84
CA LEU A 9 -44.51 0.67 24.34
C LEU A 9 -45.64 0.39 23.31
N LEU A 10 -45.70 -0.70 22.51
CA LEU A 10 -45.92 -2.08 22.97
C LEU A 10 -46.24 -3.00 21.76
N ALA A 11 -45.77 -4.26 21.77
CA ALA A 11 -46.25 -5.45 21.03
C ALA A 11 -46.32 -5.40 19.47
N GLY A 12 -46.17 -6.50 18.72
CA GLY A 12 -45.76 -7.88 19.06
C GLY A 12 -46.89 -8.92 19.11
N SER A 13 -47.00 -9.78 18.08
CA SER A 13 -47.68 -11.09 18.17
C SER A 13 -47.34 -12.01 16.99
N LEU A 14 -47.52 -13.31 17.22
CA LEU A 14 -47.19 -14.46 16.35
C LEU A 14 -48.48 -15.12 15.83
N LEU A 15 -48.45 -15.74 14.65
CA LEU A 15 -49.49 -16.69 14.22
C LEU A 15 -48.88 -17.92 13.52
N PHE A 16 -49.68 -18.98 13.40
CA PHE A 16 -49.25 -20.38 13.27
C PHE A 16 -50.13 -21.12 12.22
N VAL A 17 -49.75 -22.36 11.86
CA VAL A 17 -50.54 -23.36 11.07
C VAL A 17 -50.63 -23.11 9.54
N ALA A 18 -50.80 -24.11 8.66
CA ALA A 18 -50.02 -25.33 8.36
C ALA A 18 -50.62 -26.07 7.13
N ALA A 19 -49.84 -27.01 6.56
CA ALA A 19 -50.27 -28.28 5.93
C ALA A 19 -51.24 -28.31 4.72
N CYS A 20 -50.66 -28.69 3.56
CA CYS A 20 -50.98 -29.90 2.77
C CYS A 20 -52.34 -30.08 2.05
N GLY A 21 -52.28 -30.65 0.83
CA GLY A 21 -53.30 -31.59 0.31
C GLY A 21 -54.00 -31.19 -0.99
N GLY A 22 -53.58 -31.74 -2.13
CA GLY A 22 -54.19 -31.48 -3.44
C GLY A 22 -55.41 -32.36 -3.76
N GLY A 23 -56.09 -32.08 -4.89
CA GLY A 23 -57.17 -32.93 -5.41
C GLY A 23 -57.99 -32.37 -6.57
N SER A 24 -57.65 -32.82 -7.79
CA SER A 24 -58.49 -33.01 -8.99
C SER A 24 -59.34 -31.88 -9.62
N ASP A 25 -59.47 -31.97 -10.94
CA ASP A 25 -60.22 -31.07 -11.83
C ASP A 25 -61.75 -31.29 -11.80
N GLY A 26 -62.54 -30.22 -12.05
CA GLY A 26 -64.00 -30.34 -12.23
C GLY A 26 -64.75 -29.00 -12.35
N ASP A 27 -65.25 -28.72 -13.55
CA ASP A 27 -66.11 -27.58 -13.93
C ASP A 27 -67.27 -27.26 -12.95
N SER A 28 -67.47 -25.97 -12.58
CA SER A 28 -68.51 -25.14 -13.23
C SER A 28 -68.64 -23.69 -12.74
N SER A 29 -68.96 -22.81 -13.70
CA SER A 29 -69.76 -21.57 -13.55
C SER A 29 -69.33 -20.47 -12.55
N ALA A 30 -68.60 -19.44 -13.03
CA ALA A 30 -69.15 -18.08 -13.20
C ALA A 30 -68.10 -17.04 -13.66
N THR A 31 -68.50 -16.15 -14.58
CA THR A 31 -67.80 -14.91 -14.94
C THR A 31 -68.28 -13.75 -14.03
N THR A 32 -67.61 -12.59 -13.82
CA THR A 32 -66.59 -11.84 -14.61
C THR A 32 -65.61 -11.03 -13.71
N THR A 33 -64.60 -10.41 -14.35
CA THR A 33 -63.93 -9.13 -13.96
C THR A 33 -62.64 -9.17 -13.12
N THR A 34 -61.52 -9.17 -13.85
CA THR A 34 -60.32 -8.32 -13.67
C THR A 34 -59.82 -7.94 -12.26
N VAL A 35 -58.67 -8.49 -11.87
CA VAL A 35 -57.56 -7.72 -11.26
C VAL A 35 -56.20 -8.10 -11.86
N ASP A 36 -55.33 -7.10 -11.85
CA ASP A 36 -53.96 -6.93 -12.35
C ASP A 36 -52.94 -8.10 -12.16
N PRO A 37 -52.01 -8.33 -13.12
CA PRO A 37 -50.96 -9.35 -13.04
C PRO A 37 -49.71 -8.87 -12.26
N SER A 38 -49.86 -8.56 -10.98
CA SER A 38 -48.78 -8.08 -10.10
C SER A 38 -47.76 -9.17 -9.69
N ASN A 39 -46.89 -9.51 -10.64
CA ASN A 39 -45.47 -9.83 -10.49
C ASN A 39 -44.98 -10.48 -9.16
N VAL A 40 -44.89 -11.81 -9.12
CA VAL A 40 -44.07 -12.55 -8.14
C VAL A 40 -42.69 -12.88 -8.71
N SER A 41 -41.74 -11.96 -8.53
CA SER A 41 -40.34 -12.17 -8.92
C SER A 41 -39.65 -13.15 -7.96
N ALA A 42 -39.04 -14.21 -8.49
CA ALA A 42 -38.36 -15.23 -7.71
C ALA A 42 -36.89 -14.82 -7.45
N THR A 43 -36.61 -14.27 -6.27
CA THR A 43 -35.23 -14.02 -5.81
C THR A 43 -34.49 -15.35 -5.66
N THR A 44 -33.73 -15.70 -6.68
CA THR A 44 -32.68 -16.73 -6.61
C THR A 44 -31.42 -16.06 -6.06
N ALA A 45 -30.87 -16.58 -4.97
CA ALA A 45 -29.61 -16.08 -4.44
C ALA A 45 -28.47 -16.35 -5.43
N ALA A 46 -27.69 -15.32 -5.76
CA ALA A 46 -26.50 -15.48 -6.59
C ALA A 46 -25.43 -16.30 -5.85
N PRO A 47 -24.62 -17.12 -6.55
CA PRO A 47 -23.45 -17.76 -5.93
C PRO A 47 -22.44 -16.68 -5.50
N ALA A 48 -21.77 -16.91 -4.37
CA ALA A 48 -20.71 -16.02 -3.91
C ALA A 48 -19.51 -16.10 -4.87
N THR A 49 -19.08 -14.95 -5.38
CA THR A 49 -17.85 -14.85 -6.20
C THR A 49 -16.64 -15.03 -5.32
N THR A 50 -15.95 -16.17 -5.43
CA THR A 50 -14.60 -16.33 -4.91
C THR A 50 -13.68 -15.34 -5.62
N ALA A 51 -12.96 -14.50 -4.86
CA ALA A 51 -11.95 -13.61 -5.43
C ALA A 51 -10.85 -14.44 -6.12
N ALA A 52 -10.39 -13.99 -7.29
CA ALA A 52 -9.25 -14.61 -7.96
C ALA A 52 -7.96 -14.31 -7.17
N PRO A 53 -6.99 -15.24 -7.10
CA PRO A 53 -5.72 -14.98 -6.44
C PRO A 53 -4.99 -13.84 -7.17
N ALA A 54 -4.44 -12.90 -6.40
CA ALA A 54 -3.63 -11.81 -6.94
C ALA A 54 -2.34 -12.39 -7.55
N THR A 55 -2.20 -12.29 -8.88
CA THR A 55 -0.97 -12.68 -9.57
C THR A 55 0.07 -11.59 -9.40
N THR A 56 0.93 -11.74 -8.37
CA THR A 56 2.16 -10.96 -8.18
C THR A 56 3.12 -11.20 -9.34
N THR A 57 2.89 -10.48 -10.43
CA THR A 57 3.70 -10.53 -11.63
C THR A 57 4.95 -9.71 -11.38
N THR A 58 6.08 -10.36 -11.11
CA THR A 58 7.39 -9.70 -11.11
C THR A 58 7.66 -9.16 -12.52
N VAL A 59 7.35 -7.88 -12.74
CA VAL A 59 7.51 -7.23 -14.03
C VAL A 59 9.00 -7.22 -14.40
N ALA A 60 9.35 -7.87 -15.50
CA ALA A 60 10.71 -7.81 -16.03
C ALA A 60 10.99 -6.36 -16.48
N MET A 61 12.05 -5.75 -15.94
CA MET A 61 12.39 -4.35 -16.19
C MET A 61 12.65 -4.11 -17.68
N VAL A 62 11.88 -3.20 -18.28
CA VAL A 62 11.95 -2.85 -19.70
C VAL A 62 12.66 -1.50 -19.84
N VAL A 63 13.80 -1.48 -20.55
CA VAL A 63 14.59 -0.25 -20.78
C VAL A 63 14.75 0.11 -22.26
N GLU A 64 14.35 -0.79 -23.16
CA GLU A 64 14.40 -0.60 -24.62
C GLU A 64 13.00 -0.38 -25.20
N GLY A 65 12.92 0.37 -26.31
CA GLY A 65 11.69 0.56 -27.10
C GLY A 65 10.96 1.88 -26.88
N ALA A 66 11.40 2.72 -25.95
CA ALA A 66 10.86 4.07 -25.71
C ALA A 66 11.97 5.07 -25.38
N THR A 67 11.79 6.33 -25.81
CA THR A 67 12.72 7.44 -25.61
C THR A 67 12.32 8.27 -24.39
N VAL A 68 13.18 8.32 -23.38
CA VAL A 68 12.96 9.09 -22.14
C VAL A 68 13.52 10.51 -22.30
N ILE A 69 12.65 11.51 -22.19
CA ILE A 69 13.03 12.93 -22.06
C ILE A 69 13.06 13.27 -20.56
N VAL A 70 14.15 13.86 -20.07
CA VAL A 70 14.18 14.40 -18.70
C VAL A 70 13.95 15.89 -18.71
N ALA A 71 12.90 16.35 -18.04
CA ALA A 71 12.58 17.75 -17.82
C ALA A 71 13.02 18.21 -16.42
N ASN A 72 13.66 19.38 -16.36
CA ASN A 72 14.05 19.99 -15.10
C ASN A 72 12.85 20.63 -14.38
N GLY A 73 12.16 19.86 -13.54
CA GLY A 73 11.09 20.31 -12.64
C GLY A 73 11.59 20.89 -11.31
N ASN A 74 12.91 21.04 -11.10
CA ASN A 74 13.51 21.46 -9.83
C ASN A 74 14.24 22.81 -9.95
N ILE A 75 14.70 23.33 -8.80
CA ILE A 75 15.43 24.62 -8.75
C ILE A 75 16.93 24.49 -9.10
N ALA A 76 17.46 23.28 -9.27
CA ALA A 76 18.89 23.06 -9.50
C ALA A 76 19.26 23.09 -10.99
N GLY A 77 20.30 23.87 -11.33
CA GLY A 77 20.79 23.98 -12.70
C GLY A 77 21.41 22.67 -13.22
N GLY A 78 20.94 22.19 -14.38
CA GLY A 78 21.51 21.05 -15.08
C GLY A 78 21.27 19.67 -14.45
N SER A 79 20.40 19.57 -13.45
CA SER A 79 19.99 18.31 -12.80
C SER A 79 19.45 17.29 -13.81
N ALA A 80 18.54 17.72 -14.70
CA ALA A 80 18.01 16.89 -15.78
C ALA A 80 19.09 16.32 -16.74
N GLY A 81 20.18 17.04 -16.96
CA GLY A 81 21.32 16.55 -17.74
C GLY A 81 22.04 15.40 -17.03
N ARG A 82 22.41 15.60 -15.75
CA ARG A 82 23.03 14.58 -14.89
C ARG A 82 22.16 13.32 -14.79
N MET A 83 20.86 13.50 -14.67
CA MET A 83 19.86 12.42 -14.63
C MET A 83 19.79 11.66 -15.97
N SER A 84 19.84 12.38 -17.11
CA SER A 84 19.88 11.76 -18.44
C SER A 84 21.16 10.94 -18.65
N ASP A 85 22.32 11.48 -18.27
CA ASP A 85 23.61 10.77 -18.34
C ASP A 85 23.60 9.48 -17.49
N ALA A 86 22.98 9.52 -16.31
CA ALA A 86 22.85 8.37 -15.43
C ALA A 86 21.90 7.29 -15.99
N LEU A 87 20.75 7.69 -16.56
CA LEU A 87 19.80 6.78 -17.19
C LEU A 87 20.38 6.11 -18.45
N ALA A 88 21.19 6.85 -19.23
CA ALA A 88 21.93 6.29 -20.36
C ALA A 88 22.93 5.21 -19.95
N LEU A 89 23.54 5.34 -18.75
CA LEU A 89 24.49 4.36 -18.21
C LEU A 89 23.78 3.07 -17.76
N GLU A 90 22.56 3.19 -17.23
CA GLU A 90 21.67 2.06 -16.90
C GLU A 90 21.04 1.38 -18.13
N GLY A 91 21.25 1.94 -19.34
CA GLY A 91 20.79 1.37 -20.60
C GLY A 91 19.45 1.90 -21.14
N PHE A 92 18.86 2.92 -20.51
CA PHE A 92 17.67 3.59 -21.07
C PHE A 92 18.05 4.44 -22.29
N THR A 93 17.18 4.45 -23.31
CA THR A 93 17.31 5.39 -24.43
C THR A 93 16.82 6.77 -24.00
N VAL A 94 17.74 7.71 -23.76
CA VAL A 94 17.41 9.09 -23.40
C VAL A 94 17.49 10.06 -24.59
N GLY A 95 16.58 11.03 -24.62
CA GLY A 95 16.61 12.15 -25.56
C GLY A 95 17.27 13.41 -24.97
N THR A 96 17.13 14.54 -25.65
CA THR A 96 17.67 15.83 -25.18
C THR A 96 16.95 16.28 -23.91
N PRO A 97 17.66 16.61 -22.81
CA PRO A 97 17.03 17.12 -21.59
C PRO A 97 16.46 18.52 -21.81
N VAL A 98 15.31 18.80 -21.19
CA VAL A 98 14.55 20.05 -21.30
C VAL A 98 14.32 20.68 -19.92
N ASN A 99 13.68 21.84 -19.86
CA ASN A 99 13.16 22.41 -18.61
C ASN A 99 11.69 22.04 -18.43
N GLY A 100 11.24 21.90 -17.18
CA GLY A 100 9.81 21.96 -16.86
C GLY A 100 9.29 23.40 -16.89
N THR A 101 8.04 23.60 -17.31
CA THR A 101 7.36 24.91 -17.19
C THR A 101 7.09 25.27 -15.74
N GLU A 102 6.75 24.27 -14.93
CA GLU A 102 6.46 24.40 -13.51
C GLU A 102 7.59 23.80 -12.66
N LYS A 103 7.49 24.01 -11.34
CA LYS A 103 8.44 23.46 -10.36
C LYS A 103 7.69 22.62 -9.34
N VAL A 104 8.16 21.39 -9.19
CA VAL A 104 7.55 20.32 -8.41
C VAL A 104 8.55 19.79 -7.38
N ASP A 105 8.06 19.47 -6.19
CA ASP A 105 8.89 18.91 -5.14
C ASP A 105 9.13 17.41 -5.38
N ASP A 106 8.06 16.65 -5.61
CA ASP A 106 8.16 15.26 -6.09
C ASP A 106 8.37 15.19 -7.61
N SER A 107 8.88 14.04 -8.08
CA SER A 107 8.99 13.78 -9.52
C SER A 107 7.73 13.11 -10.05
N VAL A 108 7.51 13.21 -11.37
CA VAL A 108 6.43 12.50 -12.07
C VAL A 108 6.95 11.95 -13.40
N VAL A 109 6.56 10.72 -13.74
CA VAL A 109 6.87 10.08 -15.02
C VAL A 109 5.60 10.04 -15.88
N TYR A 110 5.55 10.89 -16.90
CA TYR A 110 4.48 10.88 -17.89
C TYR A 110 4.81 9.93 -19.05
N HIS A 111 3.82 9.22 -19.60
CA HIS A 111 3.98 8.38 -20.80
C HIS A 111 2.93 8.69 -21.88
N VAL A 112 3.27 8.50 -23.15
CA VAL A 112 2.26 8.49 -24.23
C VAL A 112 1.38 7.23 -24.15
N ASP A 113 0.23 7.22 -24.82
CA ASP A 113 -0.68 6.06 -24.93
C ASP A 113 -0.12 4.92 -25.81
N ASP A 114 1.07 4.41 -25.47
CA ASP A 114 1.67 3.20 -26.03
C ASP A 114 2.10 2.23 -24.92
N ALA A 115 1.90 0.94 -25.14
CA ALA A 115 2.19 -0.11 -24.15
C ALA A 115 3.70 -0.27 -23.87
N THR A 116 4.56 0.05 -24.83
CA THR A 116 6.03 0.06 -24.68
C THR A 116 6.46 1.27 -23.85
N ALA A 117 5.91 2.45 -24.16
CA ALA A 117 6.17 3.67 -23.39
C ALA A 117 5.74 3.51 -21.92
N GLN A 118 4.55 2.94 -21.67
CA GLN A 118 4.09 2.63 -20.31
C GLN A 118 5.01 1.63 -19.59
N ALA A 119 5.40 0.53 -20.24
CA ALA A 119 6.29 -0.47 -19.62
C ALA A 119 7.68 0.10 -19.25
N VAL A 120 8.23 0.98 -20.09
CA VAL A 120 9.48 1.72 -19.79
C VAL A 120 9.26 2.76 -18.70
N ALA A 121 8.12 3.47 -18.69
CA ALA A 121 7.77 4.43 -17.65
C ALA A 121 7.62 3.78 -16.26
N THR A 122 6.94 2.64 -16.14
CA THR A 122 6.88 1.87 -14.88
C THR A 122 8.26 1.37 -14.45
N SER A 123 9.08 0.92 -15.39
CA SER A 123 10.46 0.46 -15.11
C SER A 123 11.36 1.60 -14.64
N LEU A 124 11.21 2.79 -15.22
CA LEU A 124 11.88 4.03 -14.85
C LEU A 124 11.43 4.53 -13.47
N ALA A 125 10.12 4.54 -13.21
CA ALA A 125 9.55 4.94 -11.92
C ALA A 125 10.06 4.07 -10.76
N ALA A 126 10.07 2.74 -10.94
CA ALA A 126 10.65 1.82 -9.96
C ALA A 126 12.12 2.14 -9.70
N LYS A 127 12.93 2.34 -10.74
CA LYS A 127 14.35 2.73 -10.66
C LYS A 127 14.61 4.06 -9.94
N LEU A 128 13.61 4.94 -9.87
CA LEU A 128 13.71 6.27 -9.25
C LEU A 128 13.12 6.32 -7.83
N GLY A 129 12.76 5.18 -7.24
CA GLY A 129 12.21 5.10 -5.89
C GLY A 129 10.67 5.10 -5.84
N GLY A 130 10.01 4.42 -6.76
CA GLY A 130 8.54 4.31 -6.79
C GLY A 130 7.82 5.59 -7.23
N VAL A 131 8.40 6.34 -8.17
CA VAL A 131 7.89 7.65 -8.62
C VAL A 131 6.51 7.52 -9.30
N LEU A 132 5.61 8.48 -9.08
CA LEU A 132 4.28 8.50 -9.70
C LEU A 132 4.35 8.40 -11.24
N VAL A 133 3.53 7.52 -11.82
CA VAL A 133 3.38 7.35 -13.28
C VAL A 133 2.02 7.87 -13.72
N GLU A 134 1.98 8.77 -14.71
CA GLU A 134 0.76 9.33 -15.28
C GLU A 134 0.74 9.24 -16.82
N ALA A 135 -0.43 9.39 -17.43
CA ALA A 135 -0.55 9.61 -18.87
C ALA A 135 -0.14 11.06 -19.22
N LEU A 136 0.51 11.27 -20.36
CA LEU A 136 0.96 12.59 -20.81
C LEU A 136 -0.25 13.53 -21.06
N PRO A 137 -0.33 14.71 -20.40
CA PRO A 137 -1.41 15.66 -20.63
C PRO A 137 -1.34 16.30 -22.02
N GLU A 138 -2.48 16.82 -22.51
CA GLU A 138 -2.59 17.44 -23.85
C GLU A 138 -1.62 18.63 -24.06
N GLU A 139 -1.24 19.32 -22.98
CA GLU A 139 -0.16 20.31 -22.96
C GLU A 139 0.90 19.83 -21.95
N PRO A 140 2.06 19.31 -22.39
CA PRO A 140 3.06 18.72 -21.50
C PRO A 140 3.76 19.82 -20.67
N PRO A 141 4.13 19.56 -19.40
CA PRO A 141 4.67 20.57 -18.49
C PRO A 141 6.15 20.91 -18.76
N ILE A 142 6.52 21.23 -20.01
CA ILE A 142 7.90 21.46 -20.47
C ILE A 142 8.08 22.70 -21.34
N GLU A 143 9.25 23.31 -21.29
CA GLU A 143 9.63 24.41 -22.19
C GLU A 143 10.03 23.86 -23.57
N GLY A 144 9.05 23.62 -24.46
CA GLY A 144 9.31 23.31 -25.87
C GLY A 144 8.40 22.22 -26.44
N GLU A 145 8.88 21.57 -27.51
CA GLU A 145 8.19 20.45 -28.17
C GLU A 145 8.64 19.13 -27.54
N PHE A 146 7.68 18.30 -27.10
CA PHE A 146 7.97 16.95 -26.63
C PHE A 146 8.30 16.03 -27.81
N THR A 147 9.46 15.36 -27.74
CA THR A 147 10.08 14.64 -28.89
C THR A 147 10.48 13.20 -28.56
N GLY A 148 9.97 12.65 -27.46
CA GLY A 148 10.16 11.25 -27.06
C GLY A 148 8.83 10.55 -26.79
N ASP A 149 8.90 9.49 -25.98
CA ASP A 149 7.78 8.59 -25.69
C ASP A 149 7.44 8.57 -24.18
N VAL A 150 8.43 8.86 -23.33
CA VAL A 150 8.31 9.01 -21.87
C VAL A 150 8.92 10.35 -21.44
N LEU A 151 8.31 11.02 -20.48
CA LEU A 151 8.74 12.31 -19.93
C LEU A 151 8.92 12.19 -18.41
N LEU A 152 10.15 12.25 -17.92
CA LEU A 152 10.47 12.39 -16.50
C LEU A 152 10.51 13.87 -16.12
N LEU A 153 9.52 14.36 -15.40
CA LEU A 153 9.59 15.65 -14.72
C LEU A 153 10.32 15.48 -13.39
N LEU A 154 11.59 15.88 -13.35
CA LEU A 154 12.48 15.68 -12.20
C LEU A 154 12.26 16.77 -11.14
N GLY A 155 11.59 16.43 -10.04
CA GLY A 155 11.34 17.32 -8.90
C GLY A 155 12.50 17.45 -7.91
N ASN A 156 12.36 18.38 -6.96
CA ASN A 156 13.39 18.71 -5.97
C ASN A 156 13.83 17.51 -5.11
N ALA A 157 12.93 16.58 -4.78
CA ALA A 157 13.20 15.43 -3.93
C ALA A 157 14.18 14.41 -4.55
N GLN A 158 14.12 14.23 -5.88
CA GLN A 158 14.96 13.28 -6.62
C GLN A 158 16.15 13.97 -7.31
N ALA A 159 16.16 15.30 -7.38
CA ALA A 159 17.27 16.08 -7.92
C ALA A 159 18.57 15.85 -7.12
N ASP A 160 19.67 15.67 -7.84
CA ASP A 160 21.03 15.48 -7.31
C ASP A 160 21.26 14.25 -6.40
N LYS A 161 20.27 13.35 -6.27
CA LYS A 161 20.48 11.95 -5.83
C LYS A 161 20.96 11.08 -7.00
N SER A 162 21.71 10.01 -6.72
CA SER A 162 22.09 9.01 -7.73
C SER A 162 21.04 7.91 -7.91
N ILE A 163 21.06 7.22 -9.06
CA ILE A 163 20.19 6.06 -9.29
C ILE A 163 20.44 4.94 -8.28
N ALA A 164 21.66 4.81 -7.74
CA ALA A 164 21.94 3.84 -6.68
C ALA A 164 21.19 4.18 -5.38
N GLU A 165 21.18 5.46 -4.98
CA GLU A 165 20.42 5.93 -3.82
C GLU A 165 18.91 5.84 -4.04
N LEU A 166 18.42 6.13 -5.25
CA LEU A 166 17.00 6.06 -5.59
C LEU A 166 16.47 4.62 -5.75
N SER A 167 17.28 3.73 -6.35
CA SER A 167 16.96 2.31 -6.48
C SER A 167 17.20 1.52 -5.19
N GLY A 168 17.94 2.07 -4.23
CA GLY A 168 17.98 1.60 -2.83
C GLY A 168 16.77 2.12 -2.04
N ALA A 169 16.43 3.40 -2.21
CA ALA A 169 15.19 4.03 -1.72
C ALA A 169 13.93 3.60 -2.51
N SER A 170 13.88 2.36 -2.98
CA SER A 170 12.68 1.73 -3.56
C SER A 170 11.69 1.27 -2.49
N THR A 171 11.48 2.11 -1.47
CA THR A 171 10.20 2.16 -0.78
C THR A 171 9.17 2.69 -1.78
N ASN A 172 8.30 1.82 -2.30
CA ASN A 172 7.03 2.31 -2.84
C ASN A 172 6.36 3.11 -1.73
N VAL A 173 6.16 4.41 -1.93
CA VAL A 173 5.33 5.24 -1.04
C VAL A 173 3.89 5.30 -1.58
N ASP A 174 3.39 4.13 -1.96
CA ASP A 174 2.08 3.72 -1.46
C ASP A 174 2.17 3.89 0.06
N ALA A 175 1.43 4.84 0.63
CA ALA A 175 1.64 5.31 2.00
C ALA A 175 1.50 4.15 2.98
N ILE A 176 2.67 3.63 3.44
CA ILE A 176 2.92 2.26 3.91
C ILE A 176 1.62 1.54 4.26
N GLU A 177 1.11 0.71 3.34
CA GLU A 177 -0.12 -0.06 3.55
C GLU A 177 0.13 -1.08 4.67
N ASN A 178 -0.14 -0.57 5.86
CA ASN A 178 -0.21 -1.18 7.16
C ASN A 178 -1.63 -0.85 7.61
N ASP A 179 -2.50 -1.85 7.69
CA ASP A 179 -3.97 -1.72 7.72
C ASP A 179 -4.52 -1.17 9.06
N GLY A 180 -3.68 -0.47 9.82
CA GLY A 180 -3.86 0.00 11.19
C GLY A 180 -3.02 -0.76 12.21
N SER A 181 -2.21 -1.74 11.80
CA SER A 181 -1.45 -2.62 12.69
C SER A 181 -0.43 -1.88 13.55
N THR A 182 -0.62 -1.95 14.86
CA THR A 182 0.23 -1.27 15.84
C THR A 182 1.52 -2.06 16.08
N VAL A 183 2.66 -1.46 15.73
CA VAL A 183 4.01 -2.03 15.85
C VAL A 183 4.60 -1.74 17.23
N VAL A 184 4.75 -2.76 18.06
CA VAL A 184 5.41 -2.67 19.37
C VAL A 184 6.88 -3.09 19.24
N VAL A 185 7.81 -2.26 19.69
CA VAL A 185 9.24 -2.62 19.71
C VAL A 185 9.65 -3.12 21.09
N ALA A 186 10.19 -4.32 21.16
CA ALA A 186 10.76 -4.95 22.34
C ALA A 186 12.28 -5.01 22.29
N ASN A 187 12.94 -4.54 23.35
CA ASN A 187 14.38 -4.59 23.48
C ASN A 187 14.89 -5.97 23.92
N GLY A 188 15.42 -6.77 23.00
CA GLY A 188 16.21 -7.98 23.29
C GLY A 188 17.72 -7.73 23.38
N SER A 189 18.21 -6.58 22.93
CA SER A 189 19.66 -6.29 22.80
C SER A 189 20.42 -6.12 24.13
N GLY A 190 19.72 -5.82 25.23
CA GLY A 190 20.32 -5.41 26.50
C GLY A 190 20.92 -3.99 26.51
N VAL A 191 20.99 -3.31 25.35
CA VAL A 191 21.41 -1.91 25.24
C VAL A 191 20.27 -0.99 25.73
N SER A 192 20.61 0.05 26.49
CA SER A 192 19.59 0.94 27.08
C SER A 192 18.97 1.88 26.04
N GLY A 193 17.64 1.87 25.95
CA GLY A 193 16.88 2.79 25.09
C GLY A 193 16.87 2.46 23.60
N SER A 194 17.29 1.25 23.18
CA SER A 194 17.25 0.82 21.78
C SER A 194 15.83 0.82 21.21
N ALA A 195 14.88 0.17 21.92
CA ALA A 195 13.50 0.10 21.48
C ALA A 195 12.85 1.48 21.35
N GLY A 196 13.09 2.41 22.27
CA GLY A 196 12.56 3.78 22.18
C GLY A 196 13.09 4.53 20.94
N ARG A 197 14.41 4.50 20.71
CA ARG A 197 15.01 5.11 19.51
C ARG A 197 14.55 4.44 18.21
N MET A 198 14.22 3.16 18.23
CA MET A 198 13.65 2.46 17.07
C MET A 198 12.18 2.84 16.84
N THR A 199 11.37 2.91 17.90
CA THR A 199 9.98 3.41 17.86
C THR A 199 9.91 4.80 17.24
N GLU A 200 10.77 5.73 17.69
CA GLU A 200 10.88 7.09 17.13
C GLU A 200 11.21 7.10 15.62
N GLN A 201 11.99 6.12 15.13
CA GLN A 201 12.36 6.00 13.72
C GLN A 201 11.27 5.35 12.86
N LEU A 202 10.55 4.36 13.40
CA LEU A 202 9.38 3.76 12.72
C LEU A 202 8.22 4.77 12.64
N GLU A 203 7.98 5.56 13.69
CA GLU A 203 7.02 6.67 13.67
C GLU A 203 7.41 7.72 12.61
N ALA A 204 8.70 8.09 12.54
CA ALA A 204 9.21 9.01 11.52
C ALA A 204 9.17 8.44 10.08
N ALA A 205 9.13 7.12 9.92
CA ALA A 205 8.91 6.44 8.64
C ALA A 205 7.41 6.27 8.30
N GLY A 206 6.50 6.62 9.21
CA GLY A 206 5.04 6.60 8.99
C GLY A 206 4.29 5.40 9.55
N PHE A 207 4.95 4.47 10.27
CA PHE A 207 4.29 3.34 10.90
C PHE A 207 3.47 3.75 12.13
N THR A 208 2.33 3.08 12.36
CA THR A 208 1.61 3.16 13.64
C THR A 208 2.38 2.39 14.70
N VAL A 209 2.93 3.07 15.71
CA VAL A 209 3.76 2.44 16.74
C VAL A 209 3.11 2.42 18.13
N GLY A 210 3.32 1.32 18.85
CA GLY A 210 2.90 1.14 20.24
C GLY A 210 3.94 1.62 21.26
N THR A 211 3.68 1.38 22.55
CA THR A 211 4.63 1.74 23.61
C THR A 211 5.84 0.80 23.60
N PRO A 212 7.09 1.30 23.56
CA PRO A 212 8.28 0.44 23.56
C PRO A 212 8.44 -0.33 24.87
N THR A 213 8.89 -1.57 24.78
CA THR A 213 9.03 -2.53 25.88
C THR A 213 10.40 -3.24 25.87
N ASN A 214 10.64 -4.19 26.78
CA ASN A 214 11.78 -5.11 26.70
C ASN A 214 11.30 -6.54 26.40
N SER A 215 12.21 -7.37 25.90
CA SER A 215 12.01 -8.81 25.75
C SER A 215 12.38 -9.56 27.03
N THR A 216 11.65 -10.64 27.35
CA THR A 216 11.95 -11.55 28.47
C THR A 216 13.31 -12.25 28.35
N ALA A 217 13.83 -12.35 27.12
CA ALA A 217 15.09 -12.98 26.78
C ALA A 217 15.96 -12.05 25.93
N GLN A 218 17.28 -12.13 26.12
CA GLN A 218 18.21 -11.43 25.23
C GLN A 218 18.26 -12.10 23.87
N ALA A 219 18.10 -11.31 22.81
CA ALA A 219 18.14 -11.75 21.43
C ALA A 219 19.49 -11.38 20.78
N THR A 220 20.09 -12.31 20.04
CA THR A 220 21.32 -12.04 19.28
C THR A 220 21.01 -11.49 17.89
N GLU A 221 19.93 -11.97 17.29
CA GLU A 221 19.39 -11.62 15.98
C GLU A 221 18.03 -10.94 16.16
N SER A 222 17.71 -9.93 15.34
CA SER A 222 16.39 -9.28 15.34
C SER A 222 15.33 -10.12 14.62
N VAL A 223 14.11 -10.10 15.15
CA VAL A 223 12.97 -10.88 14.63
C VAL A 223 11.68 -10.08 14.74
N VAL A 224 10.85 -10.10 13.68
CA VAL A 224 9.50 -9.52 13.67
C VAL A 224 8.47 -10.65 13.85
N TYR A 225 7.51 -10.44 14.73
CA TYR A 225 6.40 -11.37 14.99
C TYR A 225 5.05 -10.72 14.68
N TYR A 226 4.11 -11.46 14.09
CA TYR A 226 2.73 -11.01 13.83
C TYR A 226 1.71 -11.78 14.69
N ALA A 227 0.69 -11.09 15.21
CA ALA A 227 -0.33 -11.67 16.08
C ALA A 227 -1.50 -12.34 15.35
N SER A 228 -1.66 -12.09 14.04
CA SER A 228 -2.72 -12.65 13.19
C SER A 228 -2.27 -12.75 11.73
N ASP A 229 -2.87 -13.64 10.94
CA ASP A 229 -2.64 -13.73 9.49
C ASP A 229 -2.87 -12.39 8.77
N ASP A 230 -3.84 -11.59 9.23
CA ASP A 230 -4.13 -10.27 8.68
C ASP A 230 -2.95 -9.30 8.88
N ALA A 231 -2.34 -9.28 10.08
CA ALA A 231 -1.17 -8.46 10.40
C ALA A 231 0.15 -8.99 9.80
N LYS A 232 0.13 -10.13 9.08
CA LYS A 232 1.35 -10.70 8.50
C LYS A 232 1.93 -9.82 7.38
N ALA A 233 1.08 -9.27 6.50
CA ALA A 233 1.54 -8.46 5.37
C ALA A 233 2.31 -7.23 5.89
N ASP A 234 1.69 -6.50 6.81
CA ASP A 234 2.25 -5.39 7.56
C ASP A 234 3.58 -5.75 8.25
N ALA A 235 3.70 -6.95 8.84
CA ALA A 235 4.93 -7.44 9.45
C ALA A 235 6.05 -7.73 8.43
N ASP A 236 5.73 -8.24 7.24
CA ASP A 236 6.69 -8.36 6.13
C ASP A 236 7.16 -6.98 5.65
N VAL A 237 6.30 -5.95 5.68
CA VAL A 237 6.68 -4.56 5.35
C VAL A 237 7.58 -3.94 6.43
N VAL A 238 7.26 -4.11 7.73
CA VAL A 238 8.13 -3.69 8.84
C VAL A 238 9.50 -4.36 8.75
N ALA A 239 9.53 -5.67 8.52
CA ALA A 239 10.78 -6.42 8.37
C ALA A 239 11.60 -5.97 7.15
N THR A 240 10.95 -5.61 6.04
CA THR A 240 11.60 -5.06 4.84
C THR A 240 12.21 -3.68 5.13
N ALA A 241 11.47 -2.79 5.78
CA ALA A 241 11.96 -1.47 6.19
C ALA A 241 13.18 -1.56 7.13
N MET A 242 13.25 -2.62 7.94
CA MET A 242 14.38 -2.93 8.84
C MET A 242 15.53 -3.72 8.18
N GLY A 243 15.58 -3.79 6.84
CA GLY A 243 16.70 -4.44 6.13
C GLY A 243 16.50 -5.93 5.82
N GLY A 244 15.27 -6.44 5.89
CA GLY A 244 14.92 -7.82 5.53
C GLY A 244 14.96 -8.80 6.70
N LEU A 245 14.39 -8.41 7.85
CA LEU A 245 14.33 -9.26 9.04
C LEU A 245 13.53 -10.56 8.85
N THR A 246 13.77 -11.53 9.74
CA THR A 246 12.98 -12.77 9.78
C THR A 246 11.61 -12.48 10.38
N VAL A 247 10.54 -12.87 9.67
CA VAL A 247 9.14 -12.74 10.08
C VAL A 247 8.59 -14.09 10.55
N LEU A 248 8.04 -14.14 11.77
CA LEU A 248 7.46 -15.34 12.38
C LEU A 248 6.04 -15.08 12.92
N GLU A 249 5.26 -16.14 13.12
CA GLU A 249 4.00 -16.08 13.88
C GLU A 249 4.31 -15.87 15.37
N LEU A 250 3.52 -15.04 16.07
CA LEU A 250 3.71 -14.75 17.49
C LEU A 250 3.54 -16.04 18.34
N PRO A 251 4.53 -16.45 19.16
CA PRO A 251 4.42 -17.65 19.97
C PRO A 251 3.44 -17.49 21.14
N ASP A 252 2.87 -18.60 21.62
CA ASP A 252 1.95 -18.65 22.77
C ASP A 252 2.50 -17.91 24.01
N ASP A 253 3.79 -18.09 24.30
CA ASP A 253 4.55 -17.33 25.32
C ASP A 253 5.16 -16.07 24.67
N VAL A 254 4.40 -14.97 24.67
CA VAL A 254 4.80 -13.68 24.07
C VAL A 254 6.13 -13.18 24.66
N PRO A 255 7.17 -12.87 23.84
CA PRO A 255 8.50 -12.51 24.32
C PRO A 255 8.61 -11.02 24.73
N THR A 256 7.76 -10.57 25.67
CA THR A 256 7.80 -9.22 26.27
C THR A 256 7.80 -9.29 27.79
N ASP A 257 8.41 -8.31 28.47
CA ASP A 257 8.45 -8.23 29.95
C ASP A 257 7.06 -8.30 30.62
N SER A 258 6.00 -7.96 29.89
CA SER A 258 4.59 -8.03 30.34
C SER A 258 3.93 -9.39 30.10
N GLY A 259 4.51 -10.25 29.24
CA GLY A 259 3.88 -11.49 28.76
C GLY A 259 2.68 -11.25 27.82
N THR A 260 2.57 -10.05 27.25
CA THR A 260 1.44 -9.59 26.42
C THR A 260 1.92 -8.66 25.31
N LEU A 261 1.12 -8.53 24.25
CA LEU A 261 1.31 -7.57 23.18
C LEU A 261 0.13 -6.59 23.17
N ASP A 262 0.41 -5.30 23.37
CA ASP A 262 -0.56 -4.21 23.21
C ASP A 262 -0.45 -3.63 21.78
N GLY A 263 -0.70 -4.48 20.79
CA GLY A 263 -0.57 -4.21 19.37
C GLY A 263 -0.66 -5.49 18.53
N ASP A 264 -0.39 -5.37 17.24
CA ASP A 264 -0.62 -6.44 16.24
C ASP A 264 0.69 -7.04 15.73
N ILE A 265 1.79 -6.29 15.86
CA ILE A 265 3.15 -6.65 15.41
C ILE A 265 4.13 -6.41 16.56
N LEU A 266 5.08 -7.34 16.75
CA LEU A 266 6.12 -7.27 17.77
C LEU A 266 7.51 -7.37 17.12
N VAL A 267 8.28 -6.30 17.16
CA VAL A 267 9.68 -6.26 16.73
C VAL A 267 10.58 -6.54 17.94
N VAL A 268 11.23 -7.71 18.00
CA VAL A 268 12.24 -8.02 19.02
C VAL A 268 13.62 -7.64 18.48
N LEU A 269 14.22 -6.58 19.02
CA LEU A 269 15.54 -6.09 18.63
C LEU A 269 16.66 -6.95 19.21
N GLY A 270 17.52 -7.51 18.34
CA GLY A 270 18.74 -8.22 18.70
C GLY A 270 19.97 -7.33 18.90
N THR A 271 21.11 -7.96 19.20
CA THR A 271 22.42 -7.28 19.31
C THR A 271 23.06 -6.93 17.97
N ASP A 272 22.53 -7.48 16.89
CA ASP A 272 22.87 -7.24 15.48
C ASP A 272 22.34 -5.89 14.95
N GLU A 273 21.19 -5.43 15.44
CA GLU A 273 20.60 -4.13 15.09
C GLU A 273 20.82 -3.04 16.15
N ALA A 274 21.20 -3.41 17.37
CA ALA A 274 21.40 -2.47 18.47
C ALA A 274 22.32 -1.30 18.09
N ASP A 275 21.88 -0.08 18.43
CA ASP A 275 22.54 1.20 18.11
C ASP A 275 22.71 1.57 16.61
N LYS A 276 22.18 0.78 15.65
CA LYS A 276 22.03 1.23 14.25
C LYS A 276 20.83 2.19 14.10
N SER A 277 20.85 3.02 13.05
CA SER A 277 19.63 3.70 12.58
C SER A 277 18.89 2.85 11.55
N LEU A 278 17.60 3.15 11.34
CA LEU A 278 16.77 2.57 10.28
C LEU A 278 17.39 2.82 8.88
N ALA A 279 18.08 3.95 8.71
CA ALA A 279 18.81 4.30 7.49
C ALA A 279 20.15 3.54 7.32
N ASP A 280 20.74 3.00 8.41
CA ASP A 280 21.89 2.08 8.34
C ASP A 280 21.48 0.61 8.14
N LEU A 281 20.17 0.33 8.23
CA LEU A 281 19.57 -1.01 8.07
C LEU A 281 18.98 -1.23 6.68
N ALA A 282 18.40 -0.18 6.08
CA ALA A 282 17.83 -0.21 4.73
C ALA A 282 18.85 0.06 3.59
N GLY A 283 20.15 -0.25 3.80
CA GLY A 283 21.27 0.15 2.91
C GLY A 283 22.18 -0.98 2.43
#